data_AF-A0A952QPJ7-F1
#
_entry.id   AF-A0A952QPJ7-F1
#
_cell.length_a   1.000
_cell.length_b   1.000
_cell.length_c   1.000
_cell.angle_alpha   90.00
_cell.angle_beta   90.00
_cell.angle_gamma   90.00
#
_symmetry.space_group_name_H-M   'P 1'
#
loop_
_entity.id
_entity.type
_entity.pdbx_description
1 polymer ?
#
loop_
_entity_poly.entity_id
_entity_poly.type
_entity_poly.pdbx_seq_one_letter_code
_entity_poly.pdbx_strand_id
1 'polypeptide(L)'
;MDDVKSLMCDGTTEDLGTDEVAKQAKYFLGPAVSKKRPALLKAGFAEQTEMNDEYVAITFLKAVNFERYEEVLGSVRWCQNLFKT
;
A
#
# COMPACT_ATOMS: atom_id res chain seq x y z
N MET A 1 17.88 2.57 -2.66
CA MET A 1 17.60 3.39 -1.47
C MET A 1 18.21 4.78 -1.58
N ASP A 2 19.39 4.94 -2.20
CA ASP A 2 20.03 6.25 -2.34
C ASP A 2 19.25 7.25 -3.20
N ASP A 3 18.55 6.80 -4.23
CA ASP A 3 17.75 7.69 -5.10
C ASP A 3 16.50 8.25 -4.40
N VAL A 4 15.96 7.53 -3.41
CA VAL A 4 14.82 7.99 -2.58
C VAL A 4 15.31 8.97 -1.51
N LYS A 5 16.49 8.72 -0.91
CA LYS A 5 17.14 9.65 0.02
C LYS A 5 17.48 10.98 -0.65
N SER A 6 17.99 10.95 -1.88
CA SER A 6 18.33 12.17 -2.61
C SER A 6 17.11 13.00 -3.03
N LEU A 7 15.93 12.39 -3.16
CA LEU A 7 14.69 13.10 -3.51
C LEU A 7 14.02 13.75 -2.27
N MET A 8 14.33 13.28 -1.07
CA MET A 8 13.67 13.68 0.18
C MET A 8 14.49 14.64 1.08
N CYS A 9 15.79 14.80 0.82
CA CYS A 9 16.65 15.69 1.60
C CYS A 9 16.76 17.07 0.94
N ASP A 10 15.90 18.01 1.36
CA ASP A 10 16.03 19.45 1.10
C ASP A 10 17.10 20.09 2.02
N GLY A 11 18.31 19.51 2.04
CA GLY A 11 19.50 20.17 2.58
C GLY A 11 19.71 20.19 4.10
N THR A 12 18.96 19.45 4.92
CA THR A 12 19.29 19.29 6.35
C THR A 12 19.46 17.83 6.76
N THR A 13 20.63 17.52 7.31
CA THR A 13 21.02 16.24 7.92
C THR A 13 20.38 16.08 9.29
N GLU A 14 19.05 16.11 9.38
CA GLU A 14 18.34 15.65 10.58
C GLU A 14 17.90 14.21 10.36
N ASP A 15 18.42 13.31 11.21
CA ASP A 15 18.03 11.92 11.28
C ASP A 15 16.56 11.88 11.73
N LEU A 16 15.65 11.77 10.77
CA LEU A 16 14.22 11.64 11.05
C LEU A 16 14.03 10.37 11.86
N GLY A 17 13.70 10.51 13.14
CA GLY A 17 13.36 9.35 13.98
C GLY A 17 12.25 8.51 13.34
N THR A 18 12.17 7.22 13.70
CA THR A 18 11.25 6.24 13.12
C THR A 18 9.79 6.73 13.03
N ASP A 19 9.35 7.55 13.98
CA ASP A 19 8.01 8.15 14.00
C ASP A 19 7.78 9.19 12.89
N GLU A 20 8.79 10.02 12.58
CA GLU A 20 8.70 11.01 11.50
C GLU A 20 8.78 10.33 10.14
N VAL A 21 9.58 9.27 9.98
CA VAL A 21 9.57 8.45 8.76
C VAL A 21 8.21 7.78 8.56
N ALA A 22 7.60 7.26 9.62
CA ALA A 22 6.28 6.62 9.56
C ALA A 22 5.20 7.61 9.12
N LYS A 23 5.27 8.84 9.64
CA LYS A 23 4.34 9.92 9.32
C LYS A 23 4.49 10.38 7.88
N GLN A 24 5.73 10.58 7.41
CA GLN A 24 5.99 10.92 6.01
C GLN A 24 5.53 9.80 5.07
N ALA A 25 5.85 8.54 5.36
CA ALA A 25 5.43 7.42 4.52
C ALA A 25 3.90 7.29 4.43
N LYS A 26 3.18 7.46 5.55
CA LYS A 26 1.71 7.51 5.53
C LYS A 26 1.17 8.69 4.70
N TYR A 27 1.83 9.84 4.78
CA TYR A 27 1.47 11.03 4.00
C TYR A 27 1.65 10.79 2.49
N PHE A 28 2.73 10.12 2.07
CA PHE A 28 2.97 9.82 0.64
C PHE A 28 2.10 8.66 0.11
N LEU A 29 1.93 7.58 0.88
CA LEU A 29 1.20 6.39 0.43
C LEU A 29 -0.32 6.57 0.50
N GLY A 30 -0.82 7.37 1.45
CA GLY A 30 -2.25 7.62 1.64
C GLY A 30 -2.98 8.10 0.37
N PRO A 31 -2.48 9.15 -0.31
CA PRO A 31 -3.03 9.62 -1.58
C PRO A 31 -3.03 8.55 -2.67
N ALA A 32 -1.96 7.76 -2.79
CA ALA A 32 -1.83 6.72 -3.82
C ALA A 32 -2.91 5.64 -3.70
N VAL A 33 -3.29 5.26 -2.48
CA VAL A 33 -4.34 4.25 -2.25
C VAL A 33 -5.74 4.85 -2.17
N SER A 34 -5.87 6.16 -1.95
CA SER A 34 -7.14 6.84 -1.63
C SER A 34 -8.26 6.58 -2.65
N LYS A 35 -7.95 6.60 -3.95
CA LYS A 35 -8.92 6.45 -5.04
C LYS A 35 -9.58 5.07 -5.07
N LYS A 36 -8.83 4.01 -4.71
CA LYS A 36 -9.28 2.61 -4.83
C LYS A 36 -9.58 1.98 -3.47
N ARG A 37 -9.08 2.54 -2.37
CA ARG A 37 -9.29 2.07 -0.98
C ARG A 37 -10.76 1.80 -0.65
N PRO A 38 -11.73 2.71 -0.91
CA PRO A 38 -13.14 2.42 -0.59
C PRO A 38 -13.69 1.19 -1.32
N ALA A 39 -13.32 1.00 -2.59
CA ALA A 39 -13.76 -0.15 -3.38
C ALA A 39 -13.14 -1.46 -2.85
N LEU A 40 -11.86 -1.45 -2.51
CA LEU A 40 -11.16 -2.60 -1.93
C LEU A 40 -11.77 -3.02 -0.59
N LEU A 41 -11.99 -2.06 0.32
CA LEU A 41 -12.61 -2.33 1.62
C LEU A 41 -14.03 -2.87 1.46
N LYS A 42 -14.85 -2.29 0.58
CA LYS A 42 -16.20 -2.79 0.28
C LYS A 42 -16.19 -4.21 -0.32
N ALA A 43 -15.15 -4.56 -1.05
CA ALA A 43 -14.97 -5.90 -1.64
C ALA A 43 -14.45 -6.95 -0.64
N GLY A 44 -14.24 -6.56 0.63
CA GLY A 44 -13.84 -7.45 1.72
C GLY A 44 -12.33 -7.63 1.84
N PHE A 45 -11.52 -6.72 1.30
CA PHE A 45 -10.09 -6.67 1.60
C PHE A 45 -9.86 -5.99 2.95
N ALA A 46 -8.89 -6.48 3.71
CA ALA A 46 -8.35 -5.85 4.89
C ALA A 46 -7.10 -5.03 4.52
N GLU A 47 -7.05 -3.78 4.96
CA GLU A 47 -5.86 -2.94 4.82
C GLU A 47 -4.85 -3.27 5.94
N GLN A 48 -3.58 -3.37 5.57
CA GLN A 48 -2.45 -3.52 6.47
C GLN A 48 -1.37 -2.52 6.08
N THR A 49 -0.64 -2.01 7.08
CA THR A 49 0.54 -1.17 6.85
C THR A 49 1.73 -1.89 7.45
N GLU A 50 2.74 -2.14 6.64
CA GLU A 50 4.03 -2.70 7.06
C GLU A 50 5.09 -1.61 6.96
N MET A 51 5.95 -1.53 7.96
CA MET A 51 7.08 -0.62 8.01
C MET A 51 8.27 -1.36 8.61
N ASN A 52 9.36 -1.39 7.86
CA ASN A 52 10.66 -1.89 8.31
C ASN A 52 11.76 -0.96 7.79
N ASP A 53 13.02 -1.31 8.07
CA ASP A 53 14.18 -0.48 7.70
C ASP A 53 14.40 -0.38 6.18
N GLU A 54 13.76 -1.25 5.38
CA GLU A 54 13.89 -1.29 3.93
C GLU A 54 12.75 -0.58 3.19
N TYR A 55 11.52 -0.66 3.72
CA TYR A 55 10.33 -0.12 3.05
C TYR A 55 9.16 0.21 3.99
N VAL A 56 8.23 1.00 3.45
CA VAL A 56 6.88 1.16 3.97
C VAL A 56 5.88 0.79 2.89
N ALA A 57 4.91 -0.06 3.22
CA ALA A 57 3.90 -0.55 2.29
C ALA A 57 2.50 -0.50 2.90
N ILE A 58 1.51 -0.17 2.06
CA ILE A 58 0.10 -0.39 2.37
C ILE A 58 -0.38 -1.54 1.49
N THR A 59 -0.86 -2.61 2.13
CA THR A 59 -1.30 -3.83 1.47
C THR A 59 -2.79 -4.05 1.73
N PHE A 60 -3.52 -4.45 0.68
CA PHE A 60 -4.92 -4.88 0.80
C PHE A 60 -4.97 -6.39 0.61
N LEU A 61 -5.34 -7.13 1.65
CA LEU A 61 -5.37 -8.60 1.65
C LEU A 61 -6.80 -9.11 1.73
N LYS A 62 -7.12 -10.13 0.96
CA LYS A 62 -8.38 -10.85 1.05
C LYS A 62 -8.10 -12.34 1.10
N ALA A 63 -8.57 -13.01 2.13
CA ALA A 63 -8.50 -14.46 2.21
C ALA A 63 -9.35 -15.08 1.10
N VAL A 64 -8.82 -16.11 0.46
CA VAL A 64 -9.52 -16.87 -0.59
C VAL A 64 -9.46 -18.35 -0.26
N ASN A 65 -10.52 -19.08 -0.61
CA ASN A 65 -10.50 -20.53 -0.56
C ASN A 65 -10.03 -21.07 -1.93
N PHE A 66 -8.84 -21.68 -1.96
CA PHE A 66 -8.26 -22.24 -3.18
C PHE A 66 -9.02 -23.46 -3.73
N GLU A 67 -9.85 -24.12 -2.92
CA GLU A 67 -10.74 -25.18 -3.37
C GLU A 67 -11.93 -24.63 -4.19
N ARG A 68 -12.22 -23.33 -4.07
CA ARG A 68 -13.30 -22.64 -4.80
C ARG A 68 -12.73 -21.78 -5.92
N TYR A 69 -12.18 -22.45 -6.93
CA TYR A 69 -11.44 -21.82 -8.02
C TYR A 69 -12.17 -20.67 -8.72
N GLU A 70 -13.48 -20.80 -8.96
CA GLU A 70 -14.30 -19.75 -9.59
C GLU A 70 -14.32 -18.45 -8.76
N GLU A 71 -14.30 -18.53 -7.43
CA GLU A 71 -14.28 -17.36 -6.56
C GLU A 71 -12.91 -16.68 -6.56
N VAL A 72 -11.84 -17.47 -6.65
CA VAL A 72 -10.47 -16.98 -6.80
C VAL A 72 -10.35 -16.23 -8.12
N LEU A 73 -10.77 -16.84 -9.23
CA LEU A 73 -10.77 -16.21 -10.55
C LEU A 73 -11.64 -14.95 -10.59
N GLY A 74 -12.83 -14.99 -9.97
CA GLY A 74 -13.70 -13.83 -9.83
C GLY A 74 -13.02 -12.68 -9.10
N SER A 75 -12.31 -12.97 -8.01
CA SER A 75 -11.55 -11.99 -7.25
C SER A 75 -10.40 -11.38 -8.07
N VAL A 76 -9.64 -12.21 -8.81
CA VAL A 76 -8.56 -11.74 -9.69
C VAL A 76 -9.10 -10.84 -10.80
N ARG A 77 -10.16 -11.27 -11.51
CA ARG A 77 -10.77 -10.49 -12.59
C ARG A 77 -11.33 -9.16 -12.08
N TRP A 78 -11.94 -9.17 -10.90
CA TRP A 78 -12.44 -7.96 -10.26
C TRP A 78 -11.30 -6.97 -9.98
N CYS A 79 -10.18 -7.43 -9.40
CA CYS A 79 -8.99 -6.61 -9.17
C CYS A 79 -8.44 -6.03 -10.48
N GLN A 80 -8.29 -6.86 -11.52
CA GLN A 80 -7.83 -6.40 -12.84
C GLN A 80 -8.71 -5.27 -13.39
N ASN A 81 -10.03 -5.40 -13.30
CA ASN A 81 -10.95 -4.37 -13.77
C ASN A 81 -10.86 -3.09 -12.94
N LEU A 82 -10.67 -3.21 -11.61
CA LEU A 82 -10.51 -2.06 -10.73
C LEU A 82 -9.28 -1.22 -11.08
N PHE A 83 -8.17 -1.84 -11.50
CA PHE A 83 -6.90 -1.15 -11.76
C PHE A 83 -6.63 -0.82 -13.24
N LYS A 84 -7.43 -1.32 -14.18
CA LYS A 84 -7.35 -0.94 -15.60
C LYS A 84 -7.81 0.50 -15.91
N THR A 85 -8.35 1.22 -14.92
CA THR A 85 -8.89 2.61 -15.02
C THR A 85 -8.19 3.57 -14.08
#